data_AF-A0AA42Y1A5-F1
#
_entry.id   AF-A0AA42Y1A5-F1
#
_cell.length_a   1.000
_cell.length_b   1.000
_cell.length_c   1.000
_cell.angle_alpha   90.00
_cell.angle_beta   90.00
_cell.angle_gamma   90.00
#
_symmetry.space_group_name_H-M   'P 1'
#
loop_
_entity.id
_entity.type
_entity.pdbx_description
1 polymer ?
#
loop_
_entity_poly.entity_id
_entity_poly.type
_entity_poly.pdbx_seq_one_letter_code
_entity_poly.pdbx_strand_id
1 'polypeptide(L)'
;MVTSNVKKVKPKPFLFPHLCKACGRCIDACPKHCIVFGTEIDPATGFTPVTVDLEVCNGCGLCITACPEPHGLLATPPELEGTDMVVSDPFTYFGERAQTRPAPAAIPDQLVPLPALQPMVVKGNHAAAIGALLAGCRHFFGYPITPSTEGAELMARLLPKLDGVFVQAVSETATVNMMYGCSGAGLRCMTFTSSPGFSLMLEGISYMVGSHIPGVFVNVMRGGPGLGNIAPEQSDIKLVCRGLGHGNTHAIVLAPSTPQEMLDLSMTAFDLAFRYRNPVIIVGDGYLGQMTGRVTLPDHLVRPGLPDWAVYGDADHRGNVITSIDLNEPDLEERNERLNAKYDRMTQHEQRADPFHCDDAEWIIVACNTPARMAKGAVRALRERGVKAGLFRPVTLWPFPIDALTPIMARAKGTVVVEAGPGQLEDELRLALSHAGLVPRGPLAHVRRLGGILPSLQHIVDTVHALAEAHHE
;
A
#
# COMPACT_ATOMS: atom_id res chain seq x y z
N MET A 1 -74.28 -3.78 -12.16
CA MET A 1 -73.93 -3.08 -10.91
C MET A 1 -72.73 -2.19 -11.19
N VAL A 2 -72.90 -0.87 -11.09
CA VAL A 2 -71.85 0.13 -11.29
C VAL A 2 -70.92 0.06 -10.08
N THR A 3 -69.67 -0.39 -10.26
CA THR A 3 -68.64 -0.33 -9.22
C THR A 3 -68.26 1.14 -9.02
N SER A 4 -68.67 1.70 -7.90
CA SER A 4 -68.29 3.05 -7.46
C SER A 4 -66.76 3.15 -7.38
N ASN A 5 -66.19 4.05 -8.17
CA ASN A 5 -64.76 4.36 -8.17
C ASN A 5 -64.43 5.17 -6.90
N VAL A 6 -64.22 4.48 -5.78
CA VAL A 6 -63.78 5.12 -4.53
C VAL A 6 -62.37 5.66 -4.77
N LYS A 7 -62.21 6.99 -4.85
CA LYS A 7 -60.90 7.64 -4.85
C LYS A 7 -60.14 7.17 -3.62
N LYS A 8 -59.12 6.32 -3.80
CA LYS A 8 -58.18 5.97 -2.72
C LYS A 8 -57.54 7.26 -2.21
N VAL A 9 -57.86 7.66 -0.99
CA VAL A 9 -57.22 8.78 -0.31
C VAL A 9 -55.75 8.39 -0.11
N LYS A 10 -54.84 9.11 -0.76
CA LYS A 10 -53.40 8.89 -0.54
C LYS A 10 -53.04 9.40 0.86
N PRO A 11 -52.27 8.63 1.62
CA PRO A 11 -51.94 9.05 2.96
C PRO A 11 -50.94 10.21 2.91
N LYS A 12 -51.12 11.19 3.79
CA LYS A 12 -50.28 12.40 3.87
C LYS A 12 -49.04 12.11 4.71
N PRO A 13 -47.91 12.79 4.44
CA PRO A 13 -46.68 12.59 5.20
C PRO A 13 -46.89 12.98 6.67
N PHE A 14 -46.35 12.16 7.56
CA PHE A 14 -46.27 12.38 8.99
C PHE A 14 -44.81 12.64 9.36
N LEU A 15 -44.55 13.70 10.13
CA LEU A 15 -43.19 14.10 10.53
C LEU A 15 -42.96 13.74 12.00
N PHE A 16 -41.78 13.18 12.30
CA PHE A 16 -41.24 13.10 13.65
C PHE A 16 -40.24 14.25 13.88
N PRO A 17 -40.62 15.31 14.61
CA PRO A 17 -39.79 16.51 14.74
C PRO A 17 -38.39 16.22 15.32
N HIS A 18 -38.32 15.36 16.34
CA HIS A 18 -37.08 14.95 17.01
C HIS A 18 -36.16 14.05 16.17
N LEU A 19 -36.61 13.57 15.01
CA LEU A 19 -35.77 12.84 14.04
C LEU A 19 -35.38 13.72 12.86
N CYS A 20 -35.98 14.90 12.71
CA CYS A 20 -35.71 15.80 11.60
C CYS A 20 -34.29 16.39 11.70
N LYS A 21 -33.47 16.16 10.67
CA LYS A 21 -32.10 16.72 10.58
C LYS A 21 -32.03 18.13 9.98
N ALA A 22 -33.17 18.79 9.77
CA ALA A 22 -33.28 20.12 9.15
C ALA A 22 -32.48 20.31 7.84
N CYS A 23 -32.30 19.24 7.05
CA CYS A 23 -31.43 19.26 5.87
C CYS A 23 -32.03 19.93 4.62
N GLY A 24 -33.30 20.37 4.66
CA GLY A 24 -33.99 21.02 3.54
C GLY A 24 -34.41 20.13 2.37
N ARG A 25 -33.89 18.90 2.24
CA ARG A 25 -34.17 18.03 1.07
C ARG A 25 -35.66 17.77 0.79
N CYS A 26 -36.46 17.65 1.84
CA CYS A 26 -37.90 17.45 1.71
C CYS A 26 -38.64 18.71 1.21
N ILE A 27 -38.11 19.91 1.48
CA ILE A 27 -38.61 21.19 0.97
C ILE A 27 -38.38 21.24 -0.54
N ASP A 28 -37.14 20.98 -0.98
CA ASP A 28 -36.77 20.97 -2.39
C ASP A 28 -37.54 19.92 -3.20
N ALA A 29 -37.80 18.75 -2.58
CA ALA A 29 -38.53 17.66 -3.22
C ALA A 29 -40.06 17.88 -3.25
N CYS A 30 -40.61 18.90 -2.58
CA CYS A 30 -42.05 19.08 -2.47
C CYS A 30 -42.63 19.87 -3.67
N PRO A 31 -43.36 19.22 -4.60
CA PRO A 31 -43.89 19.90 -5.79
C PRO A 31 -45.07 20.84 -5.48
N LYS A 32 -45.59 20.77 -4.26
CA LYS A 32 -46.67 21.64 -3.76
C LYS A 32 -46.16 22.75 -2.86
N HIS A 33 -44.86 22.79 -2.60
CA HIS A 33 -44.23 23.76 -1.70
C HIS A 33 -44.95 23.85 -0.34
N CYS A 34 -45.49 22.73 0.14
CA CYS A 34 -46.23 22.64 1.39
C CYS A 34 -45.34 22.25 2.58
N ILE A 35 -44.01 22.35 2.43
CA ILE A 35 -43.04 22.05 3.49
C ILE A 35 -42.13 23.26 3.62
N VAL A 36 -41.97 23.78 4.82
CA VAL A 36 -41.08 24.92 5.13
C VAL A 36 -40.28 24.59 6.38
N PHE A 37 -39.24 25.38 6.67
CA PHE A 37 -38.61 25.29 7.99
C PHE A 37 -39.60 25.77 9.06
N GLY A 38 -39.65 25.03 10.17
CA GLY A 38 -40.34 25.49 11.36
C GLY A 38 -39.66 26.70 11.98
N THR A 39 -40.23 27.18 13.08
CA THR A 39 -39.71 28.34 13.82
C THR A 39 -39.17 27.97 15.19
N GLU A 40 -39.37 26.71 15.62
CA GLU A 40 -38.97 26.21 16.93
C GLU A 40 -37.77 25.27 16.80
N ILE A 41 -36.82 25.40 17.71
CA ILE A 41 -35.67 24.50 17.82
C ILE A 41 -36.08 23.32 18.69
N ASP A 42 -35.90 22.11 18.18
CA ASP A 42 -36.08 20.89 18.95
C ASP A 42 -34.96 20.79 20.01
N PRO A 43 -35.30 20.75 21.31
CA PRO A 43 -34.31 20.84 22.38
C PRO A 43 -33.44 19.58 22.52
N ALA A 44 -33.88 18.43 22.00
CA ALA A 44 -33.12 17.18 22.06
C ALA A 44 -32.05 17.11 20.96
N THR A 45 -32.34 17.70 19.80
CA THR A 45 -31.47 17.62 18.61
C THR A 45 -30.76 18.91 18.25
N GLY A 46 -31.25 20.06 18.71
CA GLY A 46 -30.73 21.39 18.38
C GLY A 46 -31.06 21.86 16.95
N PHE A 47 -31.85 21.10 16.20
CA PHE A 47 -32.28 21.46 14.85
C PHE A 47 -33.65 22.15 14.84
N THR A 48 -33.94 22.88 13.77
CA THR A 48 -35.28 23.45 13.51
C THR A 48 -36.03 22.53 12.55
N PRO A 49 -36.93 21.66 13.04
CA PRO A 49 -37.63 20.70 12.18
C PRO A 49 -38.46 21.43 11.13
N VAL A 50 -38.69 20.77 9.99
CA VAL A 50 -39.62 21.30 8.98
C VAL A 50 -41.06 21.25 9.49
N THR A 51 -41.94 22.06 8.93
CA THR A 51 -43.40 21.98 9.13
C THR A 51 -44.06 21.65 7.81
N VAL A 52 -45.12 20.84 7.86
CA VAL A 52 -45.86 20.41 6.67
C VAL A 52 -47.28 20.95 6.72
N ASP A 53 -47.65 21.76 5.73
CA ASP A 53 -49.03 22.16 5.51
C ASP A 53 -49.80 20.97 4.87
N LEU A 54 -50.55 20.28 5.72
CA LEU A 54 -51.32 19.12 5.30
C LEU A 54 -52.52 19.52 4.43
N GLU A 55 -53.03 20.75 4.48
CA GLU A 55 -54.17 21.17 3.65
C GLU A 55 -53.76 21.28 2.18
N VAL A 56 -52.56 21.80 1.93
CA VAL A 56 -51.97 21.94 0.58
C VAL A 56 -51.38 20.61 0.08
N CYS A 57 -51.02 19.71 0.98
CA CYS A 57 -50.38 18.43 0.64
C CYS A 57 -51.31 17.49 -0.17
N ASN A 58 -50.80 16.98 -1.30
CA ASN A 58 -51.49 16.01 -2.16
C ASN A 58 -51.10 14.54 -1.90
N GLY A 59 -50.26 14.26 -0.90
CA GLY A 59 -49.84 12.91 -0.54
C GLY A 59 -48.99 12.18 -1.60
N CYS A 60 -48.14 12.88 -2.35
CA CYS A 60 -47.29 12.25 -3.38
C CYS A 60 -46.12 11.42 -2.84
N GLY A 61 -45.71 11.62 -1.59
CA GLY A 61 -44.65 10.84 -0.92
C GLY A 61 -43.21 11.16 -1.34
N LEU A 62 -42.98 12.15 -2.20
CA LEU A 62 -41.63 12.54 -2.63
C LEU A 62 -40.76 13.02 -1.48
N CYS A 63 -41.33 13.76 -0.53
CA CYS A 63 -40.63 14.23 0.67
C CYS A 63 -40.14 13.08 1.58
N ILE A 64 -40.88 11.97 1.61
CA ILE A 64 -40.51 10.74 2.34
C ILE A 64 -39.32 10.07 1.67
N THR A 65 -39.39 9.90 0.34
CA THR A 65 -38.31 9.27 -0.45
C THR A 65 -37.02 10.11 -0.43
N ALA A 66 -37.15 11.43 -0.39
CA ALA A 66 -36.02 12.35 -0.33
C ALA A 66 -35.42 12.51 1.09
N CYS A 67 -36.08 11.97 2.12
CA CYS A 67 -35.61 12.09 3.49
C CYS A 67 -34.35 11.23 3.70
N PRO A 68 -33.20 11.80 4.11
CA PRO A 68 -32.02 11.01 4.43
C PRO A 68 -32.13 10.28 5.78
N GLU A 69 -33.12 10.65 6.60
CA GLU A 69 -33.44 9.98 7.85
C GLU A 69 -34.64 9.03 7.61
N PRO A 70 -34.45 7.70 7.63
CA PRO A 70 -35.49 6.73 7.27
C PRO A 70 -36.79 6.83 8.11
N HIS A 71 -36.74 7.47 9.27
CA HIS A 71 -37.88 7.62 10.17
C HIS A 71 -38.35 9.07 10.35
N GLY A 72 -37.72 10.04 9.67
CA GLY A 72 -38.05 11.46 9.84
C GLY A 72 -39.41 11.83 9.25
N LEU A 73 -39.74 11.31 8.07
CA LEU A 73 -41.02 11.49 7.39
C LEU A 73 -41.58 10.13 6.97
N LEU A 74 -42.80 9.79 7.37
CA LEU A 74 -43.46 8.52 7.04
C LEU A 74 -44.79 8.73 6.33
N ALA A 75 -45.23 7.72 5.57
CA ALA A 75 -46.51 7.75 4.86
C ALA A 75 -47.70 7.49 5.78
N THR A 76 -47.48 7.10 7.04
CA THR A 76 -48.55 6.77 7.98
C THR A 76 -48.01 7.08 9.38
N PRO A 77 -48.80 7.65 10.31
CA PRO A 77 -48.40 7.70 11.71
C PRO A 77 -48.22 6.25 12.13
N PRO A 78 -47.03 5.83 12.55
CA PRO A 78 -46.88 4.46 12.98
C PRO A 78 -47.62 4.30 14.31
N GLU A 79 -48.12 3.10 14.58
CA GLU A 79 -48.52 2.65 15.92
C GLU A 79 -47.30 2.55 16.88
N LEU A 80 -46.17 3.18 16.53
CA LEU A 80 -44.82 3.01 17.08
C LEU A 80 -44.38 4.19 17.97
N GLU A 81 -45.32 5.00 18.49
CA GLU A 81 -44.98 5.96 19.54
C GLU A 81 -44.74 5.17 20.84
N GLY A 82 -43.46 4.87 21.13
CA GLY A 82 -43.05 4.15 22.35
C GLY A 82 -42.57 2.70 22.16
N THR A 83 -42.42 2.22 20.93
CA THR A 83 -41.74 0.93 20.69
C THR A 83 -40.25 1.15 20.54
N ASP A 84 -39.47 0.68 21.51
CA ASP A 84 -38.02 0.54 21.34
C ASP A 84 -37.75 -0.30 20.09
N MET A 85 -37.04 0.28 19.12
CA MET A 85 -36.59 -0.42 17.93
C MET A 85 -35.45 -1.34 18.34
N VAL A 86 -35.78 -2.54 18.80
CA VAL A 86 -34.80 -3.56 19.15
C VAL A 86 -34.19 -4.10 17.84
N VAL A 87 -32.88 -3.90 17.68
CA VAL A 87 -32.09 -4.63 16.66
C VAL A 87 -32.30 -6.09 16.94
N SER A 88 -33.08 -6.74 16.09
CA SER A 88 -33.53 -8.09 16.29
C SER A 88 -32.84 -8.95 15.24
N ASP A 89 -32.29 -10.08 15.69
CA ASP A 89 -31.46 -10.93 14.85
C ASP A 89 -32.28 -11.38 13.63
N PRO A 90 -31.86 -11.05 12.40
CA PRO A 90 -32.55 -11.47 11.19
C PRO A 90 -32.76 -13.00 11.15
N PHE A 91 -31.87 -13.78 11.77
CA PHE A 91 -32.00 -15.23 11.88
C PHE A 91 -33.30 -15.64 12.59
N THR A 92 -33.73 -14.89 13.61
CA THR A 92 -34.99 -15.14 14.34
C THR A 92 -36.22 -15.04 13.46
N TYR A 93 -36.18 -14.22 12.40
CA TYR A 93 -37.31 -14.00 11.49
C TYR A 93 -37.22 -14.78 10.20
N PHE A 94 -36.02 -14.91 9.65
CA PHE A 94 -35.79 -15.50 8.33
C PHE A 94 -35.27 -16.94 8.40
N GLY A 95 -34.91 -17.42 9.59
CA GLY A 95 -34.27 -18.71 9.79
C GLY A 95 -32.87 -18.79 9.16
N GLU A 96 -32.30 -19.99 9.20
CA GLU A 96 -31.05 -20.28 8.51
C GLU A 96 -31.26 -20.20 7.00
N ARG A 97 -30.63 -19.22 6.34
CA ARG A 97 -30.58 -19.18 4.88
C ARG A 97 -29.65 -20.29 4.40
N ALA A 98 -30.22 -21.37 3.88
CA ALA A 98 -29.44 -22.44 3.23
C ALA A 98 -28.54 -21.84 2.14
N GLN A 99 -27.23 -21.78 2.39
CA GLN A 99 -26.24 -21.44 1.38
C GLN A 99 -25.97 -22.67 0.51
N THR A 100 -26.62 -22.75 -0.65
CA THR A 100 -26.34 -23.79 -1.66
C THR A 100 -25.17 -23.40 -2.58
N ARG A 101 -24.37 -22.40 -2.20
CA ARG A 101 -23.32 -21.87 -3.07
C ARG A 101 -22.06 -22.74 -2.93
N PRO A 102 -21.38 -23.07 -4.03
CA PRO A 102 -20.07 -23.70 -3.95
C PRO A 102 -19.10 -22.78 -3.22
N ALA A 103 -18.20 -23.36 -2.43
CA ALA A 103 -17.08 -22.62 -1.86
C ALA A 103 -16.10 -22.27 -2.99
N PRO A 104 -15.55 -21.05 -3.03
CA PRO A 104 -14.59 -20.68 -4.06
C PRO A 104 -13.32 -21.54 -3.93
N ALA A 105 -12.80 -21.99 -5.07
CA ALA A 105 -11.57 -22.78 -5.14
C ALA A 105 -10.49 -21.97 -5.85
N ALA A 106 -9.28 -21.96 -5.28
CA ALA A 106 -8.16 -21.24 -5.85
C ALA A 106 -7.72 -21.88 -7.19
N ILE A 107 -7.62 -21.06 -8.22
CA ILE A 107 -6.96 -21.40 -9.48
C ILE A 107 -5.49 -21.03 -9.32
N PRO A 108 -4.54 -21.99 -9.43
CA PRO A 108 -3.13 -21.71 -9.24
C PRO A 108 -2.53 -20.96 -10.43
N ASP A 109 -1.44 -20.26 -10.17
CA ASP A 109 -0.60 -19.66 -11.20
C ASP A 109 -0.01 -20.73 -12.12
N GLN A 110 0.19 -20.34 -13.39
CA GLN A 110 0.87 -21.17 -14.38
C GLN A 110 2.18 -20.52 -14.81
N LEU A 111 3.26 -21.30 -14.81
CA LEU A 111 4.53 -20.87 -15.38
C LEU A 111 4.52 -21.16 -16.88
N VAL A 112 4.77 -20.12 -17.68
CA VAL A 112 4.82 -20.21 -19.14
C VAL A 112 6.28 -20.03 -19.55
N PRO A 113 6.92 -21.07 -20.14
CA PRO A 113 8.32 -20.99 -20.56
C PRO A 113 8.54 -19.87 -21.58
N LEU A 114 9.66 -19.17 -21.45
CA LEU A 114 10.14 -18.16 -22.38
C LEU A 114 11.31 -18.72 -23.20
N PRO A 115 11.43 -18.33 -24.48
CA PRO A 115 12.60 -18.68 -25.25
C PRO A 115 13.85 -18.01 -24.67
N ALA A 116 15.01 -18.64 -24.88
CA ALA A 116 16.29 -17.99 -24.57
C ALA A 116 16.46 -16.76 -25.47
N LEU A 117 16.59 -15.59 -24.86
CA LEU A 117 16.72 -14.31 -25.55
C LEU A 117 18.03 -13.62 -25.18
N GLN A 118 18.52 -12.78 -26.10
CA GLN A 118 19.70 -11.96 -25.83
C GLN A 118 19.39 -10.92 -24.75
N PRO A 119 20.37 -10.56 -23.90
CA PRO A 119 20.19 -9.51 -22.91
C PRO A 119 19.77 -8.19 -23.56
N MET A 120 18.85 -7.49 -22.91
CA MET A 120 18.40 -6.15 -23.30
C MET A 120 19.19 -5.08 -22.56
N VAL A 121 19.18 -3.86 -23.09
CA VAL A 121 19.75 -2.69 -22.43
C VAL A 121 18.62 -1.71 -22.16
N VAL A 122 18.22 -1.57 -20.90
CA VAL A 122 17.02 -0.82 -20.49
C VAL A 122 17.28 0.03 -19.25
N LYS A 123 16.45 1.07 -19.06
CA LYS A 123 16.42 1.85 -17.82
C LYS A 123 15.91 1.01 -16.64
N GLY A 124 16.29 1.35 -15.41
CA GLY A 124 15.79 0.70 -14.20
C GLY A 124 14.26 0.68 -14.08
N ASN A 125 13.58 1.80 -14.34
CA ASN A 125 12.12 1.88 -14.33
C ASN A 125 11.48 0.95 -15.37
N HIS A 126 12.07 0.86 -16.57
CA HIS A 126 11.62 -0.07 -17.60
C HIS A 126 11.83 -1.53 -17.18
N ALA A 127 12.96 -1.83 -16.52
CA ALA A 127 13.23 -3.17 -16.03
C ALA A 127 12.20 -3.61 -14.98
N ALA A 128 11.81 -2.73 -14.05
CA ALA A 128 10.75 -3.01 -13.10
C ALA A 128 9.38 -3.23 -13.76
N ALA A 129 9.04 -2.43 -14.78
CA ALA A 129 7.81 -2.62 -15.55
C ALA A 129 7.81 -3.96 -16.30
N ILE A 130 8.92 -4.32 -16.93
CA ILE A 130 9.08 -5.62 -17.61
C ILE A 130 8.95 -6.77 -16.60
N GLY A 131 9.62 -6.68 -15.45
CA GLY A 131 9.49 -7.66 -14.36
C GLY A 131 8.05 -7.84 -13.89
N ALA A 132 7.30 -6.74 -13.76
CA ALA A 132 5.88 -6.81 -13.40
C ALA A 132 5.03 -7.50 -14.46
N LEU A 133 5.25 -7.19 -15.75
CA LEU A 133 4.53 -7.84 -16.85
C LEU A 133 4.82 -9.35 -16.91
N LEU A 134 6.07 -9.74 -16.67
CA LEU A 134 6.53 -11.13 -16.56
C LEU A 134 5.96 -11.82 -15.33
N ALA A 135 5.72 -11.10 -14.24
CA ALA A 135 5.01 -11.60 -13.07
C ALA A 135 3.49 -11.72 -13.29
N GLY A 136 3.00 -11.44 -14.50
CA GLY A 136 1.58 -11.52 -14.83
C GLY A 136 0.77 -10.30 -14.43
N CYS A 137 1.40 -9.18 -14.05
CA CYS A 137 0.69 -7.93 -13.84
C CYS A 137 -0.01 -7.51 -15.13
N ARG A 138 -1.31 -7.25 -15.05
CA ARG A 138 -2.14 -6.77 -16.17
C ARG A 138 -2.91 -5.50 -15.85
N HIS A 139 -2.76 -4.96 -14.65
CA HIS A 139 -3.49 -3.77 -14.23
C HIS A 139 -2.51 -2.74 -13.68
N PHE A 140 -2.55 -1.55 -14.24
CA PHE A 140 -1.75 -0.42 -13.79
C PHE A 140 -2.65 0.76 -13.51
N PHE A 141 -2.45 1.35 -12.34
CA PHE A 141 -3.09 2.59 -11.94
C PHE A 141 -1.95 3.52 -11.52
N GLY A 142 -1.96 4.77 -11.98
CA GLY A 142 -0.91 5.69 -11.57
C GLY A 142 -1.17 7.13 -11.94
N TYR A 143 -0.47 8.02 -11.25
CA TYR A 143 -0.43 9.45 -11.52
C TYR A 143 1.01 9.84 -11.92
N PRO A 144 1.22 10.65 -12.98
CA PRO A 144 2.56 10.99 -13.43
C PRO A 144 3.38 11.76 -12.38
N ILE A 145 4.53 11.23 -11.99
CA ILE A 145 5.46 11.89 -11.09
C ILE A 145 6.93 11.51 -11.37
N THR A 146 7.77 12.52 -11.63
CA THR A 146 9.21 12.35 -11.83
C THR A 146 9.90 11.91 -10.53
N PRO A 147 10.86 10.97 -10.55
CA PRO A 147 11.51 10.33 -11.71
C PRO A 147 11.00 8.90 -12.01
N SER A 148 9.71 8.63 -11.79
CA SER A 148 9.10 7.30 -11.96
C SER A 148 8.30 7.12 -13.27
N THR A 149 7.99 8.23 -13.95
CA THR A 149 7.03 8.30 -15.07
C THR A 149 7.32 7.34 -16.22
N GLU A 150 8.59 7.11 -16.58
CA GLU A 150 8.91 6.24 -17.72
C GLU A 150 8.51 4.78 -17.51
N GLY A 151 8.45 4.32 -16.24
CA GLY A 151 7.90 3.01 -15.91
C GLY A 151 6.42 2.93 -16.29
N ALA A 152 5.64 3.96 -15.92
CA ALA A 152 4.23 4.08 -16.26
C ALA A 152 4.02 4.22 -17.79
N GLU A 153 4.84 4.99 -18.49
CA GLU A 153 4.78 5.14 -19.95
C GLU A 153 4.99 3.80 -20.67
N LEU A 154 5.94 2.98 -20.19
CA LEU A 154 6.14 1.64 -20.75
C LEU A 154 4.94 0.73 -20.50
N MET A 155 4.36 0.77 -19.30
CA MET A 155 3.13 0.03 -18.97
C MET A 155 1.97 0.47 -19.85
N ALA A 156 1.77 1.77 -20.05
CA ALA A 156 0.73 2.32 -20.94
C ALA A 156 0.87 1.82 -22.38
N ARG A 157 2.11 1.65 -22.85
CA ARG A 157 2.41 1.15 -24.20
C ARG A 157 2.20 -0.36 -24.35
N LEU A 158 2.50 -1.14 -23.31
CA LEU A 158 2.55 -2.60 -23.40
C LEU A 158 1.27 -3.28 -22.94
N LEU A 159 0.59 -2.77 -21.91
CA LEU A 159 -0.60 -3.41 -21.34
C LEU A 159 -1.73 -3.61 -22.37
N PRO A 160 -2.08 -2.65 -23.24
CA PRO A 160 -3.12 -2.87 -24.26
C PRO A 160 -2.77 -3.98 -25.26
N LYS A 161 -1.49 -4.32 -25.42
CA LYS A 161 -1.03 -5.41 -26.30
C LYS A 161 -1.04 -6.77 -25.61
N LEU A 162 -1.27 -6.79 -24.31
CA LEU A 162 -1.24 -7.97 -23.44
C LEU A 162 -2.61 -8.18 -22.76
N ASP A 163 -3.67 -7.61 -23.34
CA ASP A 163 -5.04 -7.60 -22.79
C ASP A 163 -5.12 -7.06 -21.35
N GLY A 164 -4.21 -6.14 -21.02
CA GLY A 164 -4.14 -5.46 -19.74
C GLY A 164 -4.75 -4.05 -19.79
N VAL A 165 -4.94 -3.48 -18.61
CA VAL A 165 -5.57 -2.18 -18.38
C VAL A 165 -4.56 -1.20 -17.78
N PHE A 166 -4.40 -0.05 -18.42
CA PHE A 166 -3.69 1.10 -17.88
C PHE A 166 -4.70 2.22 -17.62
N VAL A 167 -4.71 2.75 -16.40
CA VAL A 167 -5.50 3.94 -16.04
C VAL A 167 -4.57 5.00 -15.48
N GLN A 168 -4.52 6.15 -16.16
CA GLN A 168 -3.98 7.35 -15.56
C GLN A 168 -5.02 7.89 -14.57
N ALA A 169 -4.76 7.70 -13.28
CA ALA A 169 -5.63 8.19 -12.22
C ALA A 169 -5.55 9.72 -12.11
N VAL A 170 -6.50 10.32 -11.40
CA VAL A 170 -6.53 11.77 -11.15
C VAL A 170 -5.57 12.21 -10.03
N SER A 171 -5.11 11.26 -9.21
CA SER A 171 -4.19 11.48 -8.08
C SER A 171 -3.62 10.14 -7.59
N GLU A 172 -2.60 10.20 -6.75
CA GLU A 172 -2.08 9.03 -6.02
C GLU A 172 -3.09 8.46 -5.02
N THR A 173 -3.94 9.29 -4.41
CA THR A 173 -5.06 8.83 -3.56
C THR A 173 -6.07 8.00 -4.35
N ALA A 174 -6.42 8.42 -5.57
CA ALA A 174 -7.29 7.63 -6.45
C ALA A 174 -6.60 6.35 -6.92
N THR A 175 -5.28 6.43 -7.20
CA THR A 175 -4.46 5.29 -7.61
C THR A 175 -4.52 4.13 -6.61
N VAL A 176 -4.23 4.40 -5.33
CA VAL A 176 -4.21 3.34 -4.30
C VAL A 176 -5.60 2.74 -4.07
N ASN A 177 -6.68 3.54 -4.18
CA ASN A 177 -8.04 3.04 -4.05
C ASN A 177 -8.48 2.20 -5.27
N MET A 178 -8.01 2.52 -6.48
CA MET A 178 -8.19 1.64 -7.65
C MET A 178 -7.43 0.32 -7.48
N MET A 179 -6.20 0.38 -6.94
CA MET A 179 -5.43 -0.82 -6.60
C MET A 179 -6.13 -1.67 -5.55
N TYR A 180 -6.70 -1.07 -4.50
CA TYR A 180 -7.49 -1.77 -3.48
C TYR A 180 -8.61 -2.61 -4.11
N GLY A 181 -9.41 -2.01 -5.00
CA GLY A 181 -10.49 -2.71 -5.70
C GLY A 181 -10.00 -3.79 -6.65
N CYS A 182 -8.97 -3.51 -7.44
CA CYS A 182 -8.41 -4.45 -8.42
C CYS A 182 -7.80 -5.69 -7.74
N SER A 183 -6.97 -5.47 -6.73
CA SER A 183 -6.39 -6.56 -5.95
C SER A 183 -7.41 -7.28 -5.08
N GLY A 184 -8.45 -6.60 -4.61
CA GLY A 184 -9.60 -7.21 -3.94
C GLY A 184 -10.34 -8.22 -4.83
N ALA A 185 -10.35 -7.99 -6.15
CA ALA A 185 -10.81 -8.96 -7.15
C ALA A 185 -9.79 -10.06 -7.46
N GLY A 186 -8.71 -10.19 -6.69
CA GLY A 186 -7.67 -11.22 -6.87
C GLY A 186 -6.71 -10.95 -8.02
N LEU A 187 -6.76 -9.76 -8.64
CA LEU A 187 -5.98 -9.45 -9.84
C LEU A 187 -4.67 -8.74 -9.48
N ARG A 188 -3.60 -9.08 -10.21
CA ARG A 188 -2.30 -8.41 -10.04
C ARG A 188 -2.33 -6.98 -10.58
N CYS A 189 -2.05 -6.02 -9.70
CA CYS A 189 -1.85 -4.62 -10.07
C CYS A 189 -0.59 -4.00 -9.46
N MET A 190 -0.12 -2.92 -10.08
CA MET A 190 0.97 -2.09 -9.55
C MET A 190 0.76 -0.60 -9.83
N THR A 191 1.62 0.21 -9.20
CA THR A 191 1.85 1.62 -9.54
C THR A 191 3.35 1.94 -9.56
N PHE A 192 3.70 2.98 -10.31
CA PHE A 192 4.94 3.74 -10.15
C PHE A 192 4.62 5.07 -9.46
N THR A 193 5.42 5.46 -8.48
CA THR A 193 5.28 6.75 -7.80
C THR A 193 6.64 7.23 -7.28
N SER A 194 6.64 8.37 -6.61
CA SER A 194 7.80 8.97 -5.96
C SER A 194 7.36 9.64 -4.66
N SER A 195 8.31 9.90 -3.77
CA SER A 195 8.16 10.39 -2.39
C SER A 195 6.82 11.07 -2.04
N PRO A 196 6.44 12.22 -2.64
CA PRO A 196 5.19 12.90 -2.26
C PRO A 196 3.95 12.08 -2.64
N GLY A 197 3.97 11.45 -3.81
CA GLY A 197 2.91 10.57 -4.28
C GLY A 197 2.76 9.33 -3.41
N PHE A 198 3.87 8.71 -2.98
CA PHE A 198 3.81 7.60 -2.02
C PHE A 198 3.19 8.04 -0.68
N SER A 199 3.49 9.26 -0.23
CA SER A 199 2.91 9.83 0.99
C SER A 199 1.40 10.01 0.90
N LEU A 200 0.89 10.35 -0.29
CA LEU A 200 -0.56 10.44 -0.54
C LEU A 200 -1.25 9.07 -0.56
N MET A 201 -0.52 7.97 -0.78
CA MET A 201 -1.10 6.62 -0.84
C MET A 201 -1.23 5.95 0.54
N LEU A 202 -0.62 6.49 1.59
CA LEU A 202 -0.45 5.80 2.88
C LEU A 202 -1.77 5.38 3.54
N GLU A 203 -2.82 6.20 3.42
CA GLU A 203 -4.16 5.84 3.92
C GLU A 203 -4.67 4.56 3.24
N GLY A 204 -4.62 4.51 1.91
CA GLY A 204 -5.03 3.33 1.15
C GLY A 204 -4.14 2.12 1.38
N ILE A 205 -2.83 2.32 1.58
CA ILE A 205 -1.90 1.23 1.94
C ILE A 205 -2.29 0.62 3.29
N SER A 206 -2.62 1.44 4.29
CA SER A 206 -3.11 0.96 5.60
C SER A 206 -4.39 0.14 5.44
N TYR A 207 -5.35 0.59 4.63
CA TYR A 207 -6.54 -0.22 4.32
C TYR A 207 -6.21 -1.53 3.61
N MET A 208 -5.26 -1.55 2.66
CA MET A 208 -4.84 -2.79 2.01
C MET A 208 -4.19 -3.77 3.00
N VAL A 209 -3.39 -3.27 3.95
CA VAL A 209 -2.81 -4.10 5.02
C VAL A 209 -3.90 -4.68 5.92
N GLY A 210 -4.82 -3.84 6.40
CA GLY A 210 -5.92 -4.24 7.29
C GLY A 210 -6.93 -5.18 6.64
N SER A 211 -7.14 -5.05 5.33
CA SER A 211 -8.03 -5.90 4.53
C SER A 211 -7.33 -7.13 3.93
N HIS A 212 -6.04 -7.34 4.20
CA HIS A 212 -5.23 -8.43 3.62
C HIS A 212 -5.32 -8.46 2.08
N ILE A 213 -5.02 -7.32 1.45
CA ILE A 213 -5.06 -7.13 0.00
C ILE A 213 -3.62 -6.96 -0.53
N PRO A 214 -3.21 -7.74 -1.55
CA PRO A 214 -1.90 -7.60 -2.16
C PRO A 214 -1.78 -6.36 -3.04
N GLY A 215 -0.56 -5.88 -3.28
CA GLY A 215 -0.32 -4.84 -4.28
C GLY A 215 1.15 -4.46 -4.33
N VAL A 216 1.65 -4.11 -5.53
CA VAL A 216 3.07 -3.76 -5.71
C VAL A 216 3.22 -2.26 -5.97
N PHE A 217 4.04 -1.61 -5.16
CA PHE A 217 4.34 -0.18 -5.25
C PHE A 217 5.79 0.02 -5.59
N VAL A 218 6.09 0.70 -6.70
CA VAL A 218 7.46 1.15 -6.99
C VAL A 218 7.61 2.59 -6.56
N ASN A 219 8.29 2.83 -5.43
CA ASN A 219 8.63 4.17 -4.97
C ASN A 219 10.04 4.54 -5.42
N VAL A 220 10.13 5.43 -6.41
CA VAL A 220 11.40 5.98 -6.88
C VAL A 220 11.69 7.28 -6.14
N MET A 221 12.46 7.19 -5.07
CA MET A 221 12.79 8.27 -4.15
C MET A 221 13.53 9.42 -4.83
N ARG A 222 13.15 10.64 -4.47
CA ARG A 222 13.76 11.89 -4.94
C ARG A 222 14.00 12.84 -3.76
N GLY A 223 14.75 13.91 -3.99
CA GLY A 223 15.07 14.90 -2.95
C GLY A 223 13.82 15.48 -2.30
N GLY A 224 13.76 15.46 -0.97
CA GLY A 224 12.72 16.07 -0.13
C GLY A 224 13.29 17.04 0.93
N PRO A 225 12.52 17.47 1.94
CA PRO A 225 11.08 17.23 2.16
C PRO A 225 10.17 18.15 1.32
N GLY A 226 8.85 17.97 1.45
CA GLY A 226 7.86 18.74 0.69
C GLY A 226 7.88 18.38 -0.80
N LEU A 227 7.81 19.38 -1.68
CA LEU A 227 7.96 19.12 -3.12
C LEU A 227 9.39 18.68 -3.48
N GLY A 228 10.36 19.25 -2.75
CA GLY A 228 11.79 18.97 -2.89
C GLY A 228 12.34 19.22 -4.29
N ASN A 229 13.15 18.30 -4.80
CA ASN A 229 13.68 18.33 -6.16
C ASN A 229 13.54 16.94 -6.84
N ILE A 230 14.00 16.83 -8.09
CA ILE A 230 13.91 15.57 -8.85
C ILE A 230 15.18 14.71 -8.82
N ALA A 231 16.21 15.17 -8.08
CA ALA A 231 17.49 14.49 -7.96
C ALA A 231 17.38 13.30 -6.98
N PRO A 232 18.26 12.30 -7.05
CA PRO A 232 18.17 11.09 -6.23
C PRO A 232 18.37 11.35 -4.73
N GLU A 233 17.57 10.71 -3.90
CA GLU A 233 17.75 10.69 -2.44
C GLU A 233 17.20 9.38 -1.86
N GLN A 234 17.48 9.09 -0.58
CA GLN A 234 17.03 7.92 0.17
C GLN A 234 16.26 8.31 1.45
N SER A 235 15.60 9.46 1.42
CA SER A 235 14.87 10.04 2.57
C SER A 235 13.46 9.46 2.78
N ASP A 236 13.07 8.42 2.04
CA ASP A 236 11.78 7.73 2.23
C ASP A 236 11.93 6.39 2.97
N ILE A 237 13.15 5.96 3.34
CA ILE A 237 13.38 4.66 4.00
C ILE A 237 12.52 4.51 5.26
N LYS A 238 12.49 5.54 6.12
CA LYS A 238 11.63 5.59 7.30
C LYS A 238 10.15 5.46 6.92
N LEU A 239 9.74 6.14 5.86
CA LEU A 239 8.36 6.13 5.39
C LEU A 239 7.94 4.73 4.94
N VAL A 240 8.76 4.07 4.12
CA VAL A 240 8.45 2.73 3.60
C VAL A 240 8.60 1.63 4.64
N CYS A 241 9.49 1.78 5.63
CA CYS A 241 9.71 0.76 6.66
C CYS A 241 8.78 0.90 7.87
N ARG A 242 8.39 2.14 8.21
CA ARG A 242 7.73 2.47 9.50
C ARG A 242 6.56 3.46 9.40
N GLY A 243 6.24 3.96 8.21
CA GLY A 243 5.27 5.06 8.03
C GLY A 243 4.13 4.73 7.09
N LEU A 244 3.76 3.46 6.91
CA LEU A 244 2.80 2.96 5.90
C LEU A 244 1.31 3.27 6.18
N GLY A 245 1.05 4.40 6.82
CA GLY A 245 -0.29 4.82 7.25
C GLY A 245 -0.54 4.53 8.73
N HIS A 246 -1.81 4.61 9.13
CA HIS A 246 -2.24 4.47 10.51
C HIS A 246 -2.31 2.99 10.94
N GLY A 247 -2.21 2.74 12.24
CA GLY A 247 -2.31 1.39 12.82
C GLY A 247 -1.02 0.56 12.72
N ASN A 248 -1.13 -0.73 13.04
CA ASN A 248 -0.02 -1.68 13.03
C ASN A 248 0.31 -2.14 11.59
N THR A 249 1.00 -1.29 10.84
CA THR A 249 1.26 -1.47 9.41
C THR A 249 2.70 -1.88 9.14
N HIS A 250 2.85 -2.99 8.43
CA HIS A 250 4.13 -3.40 7.84
C HIS A 250 3.94 -3.95 6.43
N ALA A 251 4.94 -3.72 5.59
CA ALA A 251 5.03 -4.29 4.25
C ALA A 251 6.47 -4.63 3.94
N ILE A 252 6.68 -5.66 3.13
CA ILE A 252 8.01 -6.04 2.68
C ILE A 252 8.54 -4.92 1.78
N VAL A 253 9.76 -4.46 2.08
CA VAL A 253 10.45 -3.39 1.34
C VAL A 253 11.69 -3.95 0.67
N LEU A 254 11.68 -4.02 -0.65
CA LEU A 254 12.77 -4.51 -1.50
C LEU A 254 13.59 -3.34 -2.04
N ALA A 255 14.92 -3.38 -1.88
CA ALA A 255 15.86 -2.32 -2.27
C ALA A 255 16.85 -2.80 -3.36
N PRO A 256 16.43 -2.82 -4.63
CA PRO A 256 17.32 -3.12 -5.76
C PRO A 256 18.48 -2.14 -5.86
N SER A 257 19.59 -2.58 -6.44
CA SER A 257 20.80 -1.77 -6.70
C SER A 257 21.22 -1.75 -8.18
N THR A 258 20.52 -2.51 -9.03
CA THR A 258 20.80 -2.61 -10.46
C THR A 258 19.52 -2.72 -11.28
N PRO A 259 19.53 -2.40 -12.59
CA PRO A 259 18.38 -2.66 -13.46
C PRO A 259 17.98 -4.14 -13.53
N GLN A 260 18.92 -5.08 -13.41
CA GLN A 260 18.59 -6.50 -13.33
C GLN A 260 17.75 -6.80 -12.08
N GLU A 261 18.18 -6.29 -10.92
CA GLU A 261 17.42 -6.46 -9.68
C GLU A 261 16.07 -5.74 -9.71
N MET A 262 15.94 -4.61 -10.41
CA MET A 262 14.63 -3.97 -10.61
C MET A 262 13.65 -4.93 -11.32
N LEU A 263 14.11 -5.74 -12.28
CA LEU A 263 13.29 -6.77 -12.92
C LEU A 263 13.00 -7.93 -11.97
N ASP A 264 14.04 -8.53 -11.41
CA ASP A 264 13.93 -9.77 -10.63
C ASP A 264 13.12 -9.55 -9.33
N LEU A 265 13.35 -8.41 -8.67
CA LEU A 265 12.61 -8.04 -7.46
C LEU A 265 11.19 -7.58 -7.76
N SER A 266 10.88 -7.09 -8.96
CA SER A 266 9.49 -6.89 -9.40
C SER A 266 8.72 -8.20 -9.47
N MET A 267 9.33 -9.26 -10.01
CA MET A 267 8.70 -10.59 -10.02
C MET A 267 8.54 -11.14 -8.61
N THR A 268 9.59 -11.03 -7.80
CA THR A 268 9.57 -11.41 -6.39
C THR A 268 8.48 -10.66 -5.62
N ALA A 269 8.28 -9.37 -5.89
CA ALA A 269 7.30 -8.55 -5.19
C ALA A 269 5.85 -9.07 -5.38
N PHE A 270 5.50 -9.54 -6.58
CA PHE A 270 4.17 -10.10 -6.81
C PHE A 270 3.96 -11.46 -6.14
N ASP A 271 4.98 -12.33 -6.15
CA ASP A 271 4.97 -13.59 -5.41
C ASP A 271 4.75 -13.32 -3.91
N LEU A 272 5.56 -12.43 -3.33
CA LEU A 272 5.45 -12.06 -1.92
C LEU A 272 4.12 -11.38 -1.57
N ALA A 273 3.64 -10.47 -2.41
CA ALA A 273 2.39 -9.76 -2.16
C ALA A 273 1.22 -10.74 -2.06
N PHE A 274 1.12 -11.69 -2.99
CA PHE A 274 0.04 -12.69 -3.01
C PHE A 274 0.22 -13.78 -1.97
N ARG A 275 1.46 -14.22 -1.70
CA ARG A 275 1.78 -15.20 -0.63
C ARG A 275 1.31 -14.72 0.74
N TYR A 276 1.60 -13.46 1.06
CA TYR A 276 1.27 -12.90 2.36
C TYR A 276 -0.04 -12.12 2.40
N ARG A 277 -0.69 -11.92 1.25
CA ARG A 277 -1.86 -11.05 1.10
C ARG A 277 -1.59 -9.68 1.72
N ASN A 278 -0.53 -9.03 1.23
CA ASN A 278 -0.02 -7.78 1.79
C ASN A 278 0.59 -6.91 0.70
N PRO A 279 0.61 -5.57 0.85
CA PRO A 279 1.42 -4.71 0.01
C PRO A 279 2.92 -5.10 0.05
N VAL A 280 3.60 -4.89 -1.07
CA VAL A 280 5.07 -4.97 -1.20
C VAL A 280 5.57 -3.72 -1.90
N ILE A 281 6.64 -3.15 -1.37
CA ILE A 281 7.23 -1.91 -1.86
C ILE A 281 8.58 -2.21 -2.46
N ILE A 282 8.81 -1.78 -3.69
CA ILE A 282 10.12 -1.74 -4.32
C ILE A 282 10.60 -0.31 -4.21
N VAL A 283 11.67 -0.10 -3.46
CA VAL A 283 12.22 1.23 -3.20
C VAL A 283 13.53 1.40 -3.95
N GLY A 284 13.59 2.39 -4.82
CA GLY A 284 14.79 2.79 -5.57
C GLY A 284 14.99 4.29 -5.46
N ASP A 285 16.18 4.79 -5.79
CA ASP A 285 16.42 6.23 -5.92
C ASP A 285 16.32 6.68 -7.39
N GLY A 286 16.16 8.00 -7.60
CA GLY A 286 16.02 8.58 -8.94
C GLY A 286 17.14 8.23 -9.93
N TYR A 287 18.35 7.95 -9.46
CA TYR A 287 19.46 7.54 -10.31
C TYR A 287 19.28 6.08 -10.75
N LEU A 288 18.90 5.19 -9.83
CA LEU A 288 18.59 3.80 -10.17
C LEU A 288 17.44 3.68 -11.18
N GLY A 289 16.37 4.47 -10.99
CA GLY A 289 15.23 4.47 -11.91
C GLY A 289 15.62 4.87 -13.34
N GLN A 290 16.56 5.81 -13.47
CA GLN A 290 16.97 6.39 -14.76
C GLN A 290 18.20 5.73 -15.38
N MET A 291 19.02 5.02 -14.61
CA MET A 291 20.22 4.40 -15.15
C MET A 291 19.88 3.29 -16.15
N THR A 292 20.68 3.21 -17.21
CA THR A 292 20.58 2.17 -18.22
C THR A 292 21.56 1.05 -17.88
N GLY A 293 21.08 -0.20 -17.93
CA GLY A 293 21.91 -1.38 -17.67
C GLY A 293 21.46 -2.58 -18.49
N ARG A 294 22.33 -3.58 -18.53
CA ARG A 294 22.05 -4.87 -19.16
C ARG A 294 21.11 -5.68 -18.26
N VAL A 295 20.05 -6.22 -18.86
CA VAL A 295 19.03 -7.05 -18.20
C VAL A 295 18.80 -8.31 -19.01
N THR A 296 18.85 -9.46 -18.34
CA THR A 296 18.54 -10.77 -18.90
C THR A 296 17.15 -11.16 -18.42
N LEU A 297 16.31 -11.64 -19.34
CA LEU A 297 14.98 -12.12 -19.02
C LEU A 297 15.07 -13.48 -18.30
N PRO A 298 14.12 -13.79 -17.39
CA PRO A 298 13.98 -15.12 -16.82
C PRO A 298 13.59 -16.14 -17.90
N ASP A 299 13.64 -17.42 -17.54
CA ASP A 299 13.25 -18.55 -18.40
C ASP A 299 11.73 -18.78 -18.45
N HIS A 300 10.93 -18.04 -17.69
CA HIS A 300 9.48 -18.13 -17.68
C HIS A 300 8.81 -16.80 -17.35
N LEU A 301 7.54 -16.68 -17.74
CA LEU A 301 6.60 -15.70 -17.19
C LEU A 301 5.55 -16.42 -16.33
N VAL A 302 4.88 -15.66 -15.48
CA VAL A 302 3.76 -16.13 -14.67
C VAL A 302 2.45 -15.69 -15.32
N ARG A 303 1.56 -16.64 -15.60
CA ARG A 303 0.15 -16.39 -15.89
C ARG A 303 -0.62 -16.54 -14.57
N PRO A 304 -1.18 -15.45 -14.02
CA PRO A 304 -1.84 -15.51 -12.73
C PRO A 304 -3.10 -16.36 -12.79
N GLY A 305 -3.34 -17.10 -11.72
CA GLY A 305 -4.64 -17.72 -11.46
C GLY A 305 -5.62 -16.76 -10.77
N LEU A 306 -6.55 -17.32 -10.02
CA LEU A 306 -7.57 -16.59 -9.26
C LEU A 306 -7.63 -17.14 -7.83
N PRO A 307 -7.35 -16.34 -6.80
CA PRO A 307 -7.42 -16.80 -5.42
C PRO A 307 -8.86 -17.03 -4.92
N ASP A 308 -9.04 -18.00 -4.03
CA ASP A 308 -10.31 -18.33 -3.40
C ASP A 308 -10.94 -17.18 -2.59
N TRP A 309 -10.11 -16.31 -2.01
CA TRP A 309 -10.55 -15.15 -1.22
C TRP A 309 -10.98 -13.94 -2.06
N ALA A 310 -10.77 -13.97 -3.38
CA ALA A 310 -11.04 -12.83 -4.25
C ALA A 310 -12.53 -12.47 -4.28
N VAL A 311 -12.87 -11.18 -4.29
CA VAL A 311 -14.24 -10.71 -4.59
C VAL A 311 -14.38 -10.60 -6.10
N TYR A 312 -14.34 -11.74 -6.78
CA TYR A 312 -14.43 -11.83 -8.24
C TYR A 312 -15.88 -11.82 -8.72
N GLY A 313 -16.10 -11.33 -9.94
CA GLY A 313 -17.43 -11.13 -10.54
C GLY A 313 -18.10 -12.42 -11.03
N ASP A 314 -18.06 -13.51 -10.27
CA ASP A 314 -18.66 -14.81 -10.62
C ASP A 314 -19.61 -15.34 -9.52
N ALA A 315 -20.19 -16.52 -9.77
CA ALA A 315 -21.13 -17.14 -8.84
C ALA A 315 -20.44 -17.72 -7.59
N ASP A 316 -19.22 -18.23 -7.75
CA ASP A 316 -18.48 -18.99 -6.73
C ASP A 316 -17.90 -18.04 -5.66
N HIS A 317 -17.43 -16.86 -6.07
CA HIS A 317 -16.82 -15.85 -5.20
C HIS A 317 -17.83 -14.84 -4.62
N ARG A 318 -19.12 -14.93 -4.98
CA ARG A 318 -20.17 -13.99 -4.56
C ARG A 318 -20.38 -13.92 -3.03
N GLY A 319 -19.85 -14.89 -2.27
CA GLY A 319 -19.89 -14.89 -0.81
C GLY A 319 -18.76 -14.11 -0.14
N ASN A 320 -17.70 -13.79 -0.87
CA ASN A 320 -16.51 -13.17 -0.28
C ASN A 320 -16.76 -11.71 0.11
N VAL A 321 -16.20 -11.33 1.26
CA VAL A 321 -16.24 -9.97 1.79
C VAL A 321 -14.81 -9.58 2.16
N ILE A 322 -14.40 -8.40 1.72
CA ILE A 322 -13.12 -7.81 2.09
C ILE A 322 -13.39 -6.51 2.84
N THR A 323 -12.93 -6.45 4.08
CA THR A 323 -13.13 -5.30 4.96
C THR A 323 -11.97 -5.13 5.93
N SER A 324 -11.71 -3.87 6.31
CA SER A 324 -10.77 -3.48 7.36
C SER A 324 -11.47 -2.90 8.59
N ILE A 325 -12.81 -3.02 8.68
CA ILE A 325 -13.58 -2.56 9.83
C ILE A 325 -13.97 -3.73 10.72
N ASP A 326 -13.57 -3.66 11.99
CA ASP A 326 -14.08 -4.49 13.08
C ASP A 326 -14.50 -3.51 14.18
N LEU A 327 -15.80 -3.47 14.48
CA LEU A 327 -16.36 -2.54 15.47
C LEU A 327 -16.28 -3.08 16.90
N ASN A 328 -16.22 -4.40 17.06
CA ASN A 328 -16.05 -5.05 18.35
C ASN A 328 -14.55 -5.14 18.68
N GLU A 329 -14.16 -4.72 19.87
CA GLU A 329 -12.76 -4.64 20.28
C GLU A 329 -12.06 -6.01 20.30
N PRO A 330 -12.65 -7.09 20.86
CA PRO A 330 -12.12 -8.45 20.74
C PRO A 330 -11.86 -8.92 19.30
N ASP A 331 -12.79 -8.68 18.37
CA ASP A 331 -12.61 -9.07 16.96
C ASP A 331 -11.41 -8.34 16.31
N LEU A 332 -11.24 -7.06 16.64
CA LEU A 332 -10.12 -6.26 16.18
C LEU A 332 -8.79 -6.72 16.80
N GLU A 333 -8.79 -7.10 18.08
CA GLU A 333 -7.62 -7.67 18.76
C GLU A 333 -7.17 -8.96 18.06
N GLU A 334 -8.09 -9.91 17.83
CA GLU A 334 -7.78 -11.16 17.14
C GLU A 334 -7.21 -10.89 15.73
N ARG A 335 -7.76 -9.91 15.01
CA ARG A 335 -7.20 -9.49 13.71
C ARG A 335 -5.78 -8.97 13.85
N ASN A 336 -5.49 -8.14 14.84
CA ASN A 336 -4.16 -7.61 15.07
C ASN A 336 -3.15 -8.70 15.45
N GLU A 337 -3.55 -9.70 16.22
CA GLU A 337 -2.71 -10.88 16.51
C GLU A 337 -2.39 -11.67 15.23
N ARG A 338 -3.38 -11.90 14.36
CA ARG A 338 -3.17 -12.53 13.05
C ARG A 338 -2.23 -11.70 12.15
N LEU A 339 -2.32 -10.38 12.21
CA LEU A 339 -1.39 -9.47 11.51
C LEU A 339 0.04 -9.61 12.06
N ASN A 340 0.22 -9.62 13.38
CA ASN A 340 1.52 -9.83 14.02
C ASN A 340 2.14 -11.17 13.61
N ALA A 341 1.37 -12.25 13.69
CA ALA A 341 1.83 -13.56 13.25
C ALA A 341 2.22 -13.59 11.76
N LYS A 342 1.54 -12.81 10.90
CA LYS A 342 1.92 -12.62 9.50
C LYS A 342 3.26 -11.89 9.38
N TYR A 343 3.48 -10.83 10.15
CA TYR A 343 4.74 -10.07 10.16
C TYR A 343 5.91 -10.88 10.71
N ASP A 344 5.68 -11.74 11.70
CA ASP A 344 6.69 -12.67 12.21
C ASP A 344 7.13 -13.66 11.12
N ARG A 345 6.16 -14.22 10.38
CA ARG A 345 6.48 -15.08 9.24
C ARG A 345 7.25 -14.35 8.15
N MET A 346 6.92 -13.09 7.85
CA MET A 346 7.72 -12.28 6.92
C MET A 346 9.13 -12.08 7.46
N THR A 347 9.28 -11.72 8.73
CA THR A 347 10.57 -11.49 9.39
C THR A 347 11.46 -12.72 9.35
N GLN A 348 10.91 -13.91 9.55
CA GLN A 348 11.67 -15.16 9.54
C GLN A 348 12.11 -15.61 8.15
N HIS A 349 11.30 -15.38 7.11
CA HIS A 349 11.51 -16.00 5.80
C HIS A 349 12.00 -15.03 4.72
N GLU A 350 11.79 -13.72 4.92
CA GLU A 350 11.91 -12.73 3.86
C GLU A 350 13.08 -11.75 4.05
N GLN A 351 14.03 -12.09 4.94
CA GLN A 351 15.31 -11.40 5.09
C GLN A 351 16.24 -11.69 3.90
N ARG A 352 16.65 -10.65 3.16
CA ARG A 352 17.56 -10.79 2.02
C ARG A 352 18.71 -9.79 2.09
N ALA A 353 19.92 -10.28 1.87
CA ALA A 353 21.14 -9.47 1.80
C ALA A 353 22.07 -9.96 0.68
N ASP A 354 22.93 -9.07 0.21
CA ASP A 354 24.01 -9.35 -0.75
C ASP A 354 25.34 -8.90 -0.14
N PRO A 355 25.94 -9.73 0.74
CA PRO A 355 27.24 -9.45 1.33
C PRO A 355 28.34 -9.55 0.25
N PHE A 356 29.25 -8.57 0.24
CA PHE A 356 30.37 -8.52 -0.69
C PHE A 356 31.68 -8.37 0.09
N HIS A 357 32.52 -9.40 0.02
CA HIS A 357 33.75 -9.52 0.80
C HIS A 357 33.54 -9.32 2.31
N CYS A 358 32.49 -9.91 2.88
CA CYS A 358 32.20 -9.80 4.31
C CYS A 358 32.87 -10.88 5.16
N ASP A 359 33.32 -12.00 4.58
CA ASP A 359 33.78 -13.20 5.30
C ASP A 359 34.99 -12.95 6.22
N ASP A 360 35.95 -12.14 5.75
CA ASP A 360 37.18 -11.75 6.45
C ASP A 360 37.19 -10.27 6.85
N ALA A 361 36.08 -9.55 6.65
CA ALA A 361 36.03 -8.10 6.83
C ALA A 361 36.14 -7.70 8.31
N GLU A 362 37.02 -6.73 8.56
CA GLU A 362 37.18 -6.04 9.84
C GLU A 362 36.43 -4.69 9.84
N TRP A 363 36.22 -4.08 8.67
CA TRP A 363 35.43 -2.87 8.49
C TRP A 363 34.22 -3.13 7.62
N ILE A 364 33.02 -2.82 8.11
CA ILE A 364 31.77 -3.08 7.39
C ILE A 364 31.18 -1.79 6.87
N ILE A 365 30.93 -1.74 5.57
CA ILE A 365 30.15 -0.68 4.94
C ILE A 365 28.72 -1.19 4.77
N VAL A 366 27.74 -0.42 5.24
CA VAL A 366 26.31 -0.73 5.04
C VAL A 366 25.70 0.29 4.10
N ALA A 367 25.13 -0.18 2.99
CA ALA A 367 24.55 0.70 1.97
C ALA A 367 23.49 -0.05 1.15
N CYS A 368 22.48 0.64 0.64
CA CYS A 368 21.49 0.10 -0.30
C CYS A 368 21.37 0.96 -1.57
N ASN A 369 20.55 0.53 -2.54
CA ASN A 369 20.31 1.19 -3.83
C ASN A 369 21.57 1.70 -4.55
N THR A 370 21.56 2.91 -5.09
CA THR A 370 22.70 3.49 -5.82
C THR A 370 23.95 3.63 -4.93
N PRO A 371 23.89 4.12 -3.68
CA PRO A 371 25.07 4.20 -2.81
C PRO A 371 25.79 2.86 -2.59
N ALA A 372 25.08 1.73 -2.58
CA ALA A 372 25.71 0.41 -2.50
C ALA A 372 26.65 0.12 -3.69
N ARG A 373 26.38 0.66 -4.87
CA ARG A 373 27.28 0.52 -6.04
C ARG A 373 28.59 1.26 -5.82
N MET A 374 28.52 2.47 -5.25
CA MET A 374 29.71 3.26 -4.92
C MET A 374 30.51 2.59 -3.80
N ALA A 375 29.83 2.08 -2.78
CA ALA A 375 30.43 1.31 -1.70
C ALA A 375 31.14 0.04 -2.21
N LYS A 376 30.56 -0.67 -3.19
CA LYS A 376 31.20 -1.85 -3.80
C LYS A 376 32.53 -1.51 -4.47
N GLY A 377 32.62 -0.34 -5.13
CA GLY A 377 33.87 0.19 -5.66
C GLY A 377 34.86 0.59 -4.56
N ALA A 378 34.39 1.25 -3.51
CA ALA A 378 35.23 1.65 -2.37
C ALA A 378 35.83 0.44 -1.63
N VAL A 379 35.06 -0.64 -1.44
CA VAL A 379 35.57 -1.90 -0.85
C VAL A 379 36.76 -2.46 -1.64
N ARG A 380 36.71 -2.44 -2.98
CA ARG A 380 37.82 -2.90 -3.82
C ARG A 380 39.06 -2.03 -3.60
N ALA A 381 38.90 -0.72 -3.66
CA ALA A 381 39.99 0.23 -3.45
C ALA A 381 40.61 0.15 -2.03
N LEU A 382 39.79 -0.07 -1.00
CA LEU A 382 40.25 -0.26 0.37
C LEU A 382 41.05 -1.56 0.53
N ARG A 383 40.59 -2.66 -0.10
CA ARG A 383 41.30 -3.94 -0.09
C ARG A 383 42.63 -3.88 -0.82
N GLU A 384 42.73 -3.14 -1.93
CA GLU A 384 44.01 -2.87 -2.61
C GLU A 384 45.01 -2.13 -1.71
N ARG A 385 44.52 -1.36 -0.73
CA ARG A 385 45.33 -0.68 0.31
C ARG A 385 45.56 -1.53 1.56
N GLY A 386 45.18 -2.81 1.55
CA GLY A 386 45.35 -3.73 2.69
C GLY A 386 44.28 -3.60 3.78
N VAL A 387 43.26 -2.75 3.61
CA VAL A 387 42.15 -2.64 4.57
C VAL A 387 41.12 -3.74 4.27
N LYS A 388 40.85 -4.62 5.24
CA LYS A 388 39.83 -5.68 5.14
C LYS A 388 38.41 -5.12 5.25
N ALA A 389 37.99 -4.38 4.23
CA ALA A 389 36.64 -3.84 4.14
C ALA A 389 35.66 -4.83 3.50
N GLY A 390 34.41 -4.84 3.94
CA GLY A 390 33.30 -5.58 3.32
C GLY A 390 32.08 -4.68 3.15
N LEU A 391 31.22 -4.98 2.17
CA LEU A 391 29.93 -4.32 1.98
C LEU A 391 28.81 -5.26 2.38
N PHE A 392 28.03 -4.88 3.38
CA PHE A 392 26.75 -5.50 3.68
C PHE A 392 25.63 -4.70 3.01
N ARG A 393 25.04 -5.25 1.95
CA ARG A 393 23.91 -4.61 1.27
C ARG A 393 22.60 -5.29 1.65
N PRO A 394 21.70 -4.63 2.40
CA PRO A 394 20.36 -5.15 2.58
C PRO A 394 19.60 -5.08 1.25
N VAL A 395 19.08 -6.22 0.81
CA VAL A 395 18.16 -6.34 -0.33
C VAL A 395 16.72 -6.15 0.16
N THR A 396 16.44 -6.49 1.41
CA THR A 396 15.21 -6.10 2.12
C THR A 396 15.52 -5.05 3.18
N LEU A 397 14.80 -3.93 3.19
CA LEU A 397 14.91 -2.93 4.27
C LEU A 397 13.96 -3.24 5.42
N TRP A 398 12.80 -3.81 5.09
CA TRP A 398 11.91 -4.46 6.06
C TRP A 398 11.42 -5.79 5.47
N PRO A 399 11.52 -6.92 6.19
CA PRO A 399 12.31 -7.07 7.41
C PRO A 399 13.82 -6.87 7.13
N PHE A 400 14.52 -6.23 8.06
CA PHE A 400 15.96 -6.01 7.94
C PHE A 400 16.71 -7.34 8.09
N PRO A 401 17.71 -7.67 7.24
CA PRO A 401 18.39 -8.96 7.21
C PRO A 401 19.43 -9.14 8.32
N ILE A 402 18.98 -9.09 9.56
CA ILE A 402 19.82 -9.14 10.76
C ILE A 402 20.52 -10.49 10.93
N ASP A 403 19.91 -11.58 10.46
CA ASP A 403 20.48 -12.93 10.61
C ASP A 403 21.80 -13.06 9.83
N ALA A 404 21.85 -12.51 8.63
CA ALA A 404 23.06 -12.47 7.81
C ALA A 404 24.11 -11.49 8.37
N LEU A 405 23.68 -10.42 9.05
CA LEU A 405 24.57 -9.38 9.58
C LEU A 405 25.22 -9.79 10.91
N THR A 406 24.50 -10.53 11.75
CA THR A 406 24.93 -10.96 13.10
C THR A 406 26.36 -11.55 13.15
N PRO A 407 26.70 -12.59 12.36
CA PRO A 407 28.05 -13.16 12.40
C PRO A 407 29.13 -12.18 11.92
N ILE A 408 28.77 -11.22 11.06
CA ILE A 408 29.67 -10.20 10.54
C ILE A 408 29.96 -9.15 11.64
N MET A 409 28.94 -8.72 12.37
CA MET A 409 29.08 -7.74 13.45
C MET A 409 29.91 -8.26 14.63
N ALA A 410 29.92 -9.57 14.85
CA ALA A 410 30.75 -10.19 15.88
C ALA A 410 32.27 -10.02 15.64
N ARG A 411 32.71 -9.79 14.39
CA ARG A 411 34.12 -9.58 14.03
C ARG A 411 34.47 -8.14 13.65
N ALA A 412 33.48 -7.35 13.25
CA ALA A 412 33.69 -5.99 12.78
C ALA A 412 34.30 -5.11 13.89
N LYS A 413 35.40 -4.44 13.55
CA LYS A 413 36.06 -3.40 14.36
C LYS A 413 35.37 -2.05 14.22
N GLY A 414 34.62 -1.84 13.14
CA GLY A 414 33.83 -0.65 12.93
C GLY A 414 32.87 -0.78 11.76
N THR A 415 31.87 0.09 11.72
CA THR A 415 30.83 0.10 10.70
C THR A 415 30.65 1.51 10.15
N VAL A 416 30.53 1.62 8.82
CA VAL A 416 30.27 2.89 8.13
C VAL A 416 28.99 2.76 7.32
N VAL A 417 27.96 3.55 7.64
CA VAL A 417 26.74 3.61 6.85
C VAL A 417 26.90 4.62 5.73
N VAL A 418 26.66 4.21 4.49
CA VAL A 418 26.77 5.07 3.31
C VAL A 418 25.39 5.23 2.68
N GLU A 419 24.88 6.45 2.71
CA GLU A 419 23.52 6.74 2.26
C GLU A 419 23.42 8.15 1.65
N ALA A 420 22.49 8.30 0.71
CA ALA A 420 22.07 9.60 0.18
C ALA A 420 20.86 10.10 0.97
N GLY A 421 21.02 10.32 2.27
CA GLY A 421 19.95 10.73 3.17
C GLY A 421 20.46 11.11 4.55
N PRO A 422 19.57 11.52 5.46
CA PRO A 422 19.94 12.10 6.75
C PRO A 422 20.22 11.07 7.87
N GLY A 423 20.23 9.76 7.61
CA GLY A 423 20.36 8.76 8.69
C GLY A 423 19.39 7.60 8.65
N GLN A 424 18.45 7.55 7.70
CA GLN A 424 17.31 6.63 7.81
C GLN A 424 17.71 5.16 7.61
N LEU A 425 18.75 4.86 6.81
CA LEU A 425 19.28 3.50 6.74
C LEU A 425 20.03 3.13 8.03
N GLU A 426 20.76 4.09 8.60
CA GLU A 426 21.44 3.89 9.88
C GLU A 426 20.44 3.64 11.01
N ASP A 427 19.29 4.33 11.03
CA ASP A 427 18.23 4.11 12.01
C ASP A 427 17.66 2.68 11.92
N GLU A 428 17.39 2.17 10.71
CA GLU A 428 16.95 0.77 10.53
C GLU A 428 18.03 -0.24 10.97
N LEU A 429 19.31 0.04 10.67
CA LEU A 429 20.43 -0.77 11.17
C LEU A 429 20.48 -0.78 12.70
N ARG A 430 20.43 0.40 13.33
CA ARG A 430 20.49 0.53 14.80
C ARG A 430 19.33 -0.18 15.47
N LEU A 431 18.12 -0.04 14.91
CA LEU A 431 16.93 -0.72 15.41
C LEU A 431 17.07 -2.25 15.29
N ALA A 432 17.52 -2.75 14.14
CA ALA A 432 17.73 -4.18 13.92
C ALA A 432 18.78 -4.76 14.89
N LEU A 433 19.90 -4.05 15.09
CA LEU A 433 20.93 -4.43 16.07
C LEU A 433 20.37 -4.46 17.50
N SER A 434 19.59 -3.44 17.88
CA SER A 434 18.97 -3.36 19.21
C SER A 434 18.00 -4.52 19.46
N HIS A 435 17.14 -4.85 18.49
CA HIS A 435 16.21 -5.98 18.61
C HIS A 435 16.93 -7.33 18.69
N ALA A 436 18.08 -7.47 18.03
CA ALA A 436 18.93 -8.66 18.12
C ALA A 436 19.83 -8.69 19.37
N GLY A 437 19.79 -7.66 20.22
CA GLY A 437 20.68 -7.56 21.39
C GLY A 437 22.16 -7.41 21.02
N LEU A 438 22.47 -6.89 19.83
CA LEU A 438 23.83 -6.72 19.33
C LEU A 438 24.35 -5.31 19.61
N VAL A 439 25.51 -5.24 20.25
CA VAL A 439 26.25 -3.98 20.48
C VAL A 439 27.45 -3.93 19.52
N PRO A 440 27.55 -2.92 18.65
CA PRO A 440 28.73 -2.73 17.81
C PRO A 440 30.00 -2.63 18.65
N ARG A 441 31.05 -3.38 18.29
CA ARG A 441 32.33 -3.40 19.03
C ARG A 441 33.16 -2.12 18.88
N GLY A 442 32.96 -1.40 17.79
CA GLY A 442 33.65 -0.13 17.56
C GLY A 442 32.73 0.90 16.91
N PRO A 443 33.30 1.95 16.31
CA PRO A 443 32.53 3.11 15.91
C PRO A 443 31.50 2.75 14.83
N LEU A 444 30.31 3.31 14.98
CA LEU A 444 29.30 3.38 13.93
C LEU A 444 29.35 4.80 13.33
N ALA A 445 30.09 4.93 12.23
CA ALA A 445 30.28 6.17 11.48
C ALA A 445 29.42 6.20 10.22
N HIS A 446 29.46 7.30 9.48
CA HIS A 446 28.63 7.47 8.29
C HIS A 446 29.30 8.31 7.20
N VAL A 447 28.83 8.10 5.98
CA VAL A 447 29.07 8.96 4.82
C VAL A 447 27.71 9.34 4.25
N ARG A 448 27.27 10.56 4.54
CA ARG A 448 25.96 11.08 4.17
C ARG A 448 26.07 12.21 3.18
N ARG A 449 25.13 12.26 2.25
CA ARG A 449 24.91 13.39 1.35
C ARG A 449 23.40 13.62 1.21
N LEU A 450 23.00 14.85 0.90
CA LEU A 450 21.62 15.31 0.94
C LEU A 450 21.27 16.07 -0.34
N GLY A 451 19.98 16.23 -0.60
CA GLY A 451 19.44 17.15 -1.59
C GLY A 451 19.75 16.79 -3.04
N GLY A 452 19.97 15.51 -3.35
CA GLY A 452 20.30 15.07 -4.71
C GLY A 452 21.75 14.69 -4.93
N ILE A 453 22.64 14.94 -3.96
CA ILE A 453 24.05 14.60 -4.09
C ILE A 453 24.29 13.21 -3.52
N LEU A 454 25.01 12.37 -4.25
CA LEU A 454 25.34 11.01 -3.83
C LEU A 454 26.72 10.94 -3.13
N PRO A 455 26.93 10.01 -2.19
CA PRO A 455 28.26 9.66 -1.69
C PRO A 455 29.21 9.28 -2.83
N SER A 456 30.44 9.81 -2.82
CA SER A 456 31.47 9.46 -3.80
C SER A 456 32.33 8.31 -3.31
N LEU A 457 32.90 7.53 -4.24
CA LEU A 457 33.85 6.47 -3.91
C LEU A 457 35.00 6.98 -3.05
N GLN A 458 35.62 8.11 -3.43
CA GLN A 458 36.77 8.67 -2.73
C GLN A 458 36.43 9.04 -1.28
N HIS A 459 35.29 9.67 -1.04
CA HIS A 459 34.86 10.02 0.32
C HIS A 459 34.63 8.77 1.18
N ILE A 460 34.07 7.70 0.62
CA ILE A 460 33.89 6.42 1.34
C ILE A 460 35.26 5.83 1.70
N VAL A 461 36.19 5.81 0.75
CA VAL A 461 37.56 5.29 0.97
C VAL A 461 38.27 6.09 2.05
N ASP A 462 38.29 7.41 1.96
CA ASP A 462 39.02 8.27 2.90
C ASP A 462 38.47 8.14 4.32
N THR A 463 37.14 8.11 4.48
CA THR A 463 36.50 7.92 5.79
C THR A 463 36.85 6.58 6.41
N VAL A 464 36.74 5.47 5.67
CA VAL A 464 37.05 4.14 6.20
C VAL A 464 38.55 4.00 6.49
N HIS A 465 39.42 4.55 5.63
CA HIS A 465 40.86 4.51 5.83
C HIS A 465 41.29 5.26 7.09
N ALA A 466 40.80 6.49 7.29
CA ALA A 466 41.11 7.29 8.47
C ALA A 466 40.66 6.60 9.77
N LEU A 467 39.49 5.95 9.76
CA LEU A 467 39.01 5.17 10.90
C LEU A 467 39.83 3.90 11.14
N ALA A 468 40.28 3.24 10.07
CA ALA A 468 41.14 2.06 10.17
C ALA A 468 42.50 2.43 10.77
N GLU A 469 43.14 3.51 10.31
CA GLU A 469 44.41 4.01 10.85
C GLU A 469 44.29 4.38 12.33
N ALA A 470 43.26 5.13 12.71
CA ALA A 470 43.01 5.53 14.11
C ALA A 470 42.71 4.37 15.06
N HIS A 471 42.38 3.18 14.54
CA HIS A 471 42.16 1.96 15.34
C HIS A 471 43.45 1.11 15.46
N HIS A 472 44.47 1.38 14.64
CA HIS A 472 45.78 0.72 14.73
C HIS A 472 46.74 1.40 15.72
N GLU A 473 46.50 2.68 16.02
CA GLU A 473 47.10 3.43 17.14
C GLU A 473 46.40 3.13 18.47
#